data_AF-A0A1I0DJS3-F1
#
_entry.id   AF-A0A1I0DJS3-F1
#
_cell.length_a   1.000
_cell.length_b   1.000
_cell.length_c   1.000
_cell.angle_alpha   90.00
_cell.angle_beta   90.00
_cell.angle_gamma   90.00
#
_symmetry.space_group_name_H-M   'P 1'
#
loop_
_entity.id
_entity.type
_entity.pdbx_description
1 polymer ?
#
loop_
_entity_poly.entity_id
_entity_poly.type
_entity_poly.pdbx_seq_one_letter_code
_entity_poly.pdbx_strand_id
1 'polypeptide(L)'
;MRSSINPLQIIFERLCNCGLTNDAFFLKDEVINWPPQIFDTLITYGLLQPTQPDNMLECDGCEESCIMPVTIYPAQNDKPGRAFIICDKRDDIGCVKVNLQRMEQWQVTNEQVANVLCKLLEFNQSAIQKIDNREWRIGTLLGKKRSIPVSLTHDDTLALSFAGHRVPLISILSIKDNILTIDKSALIRLANNPTTDIESESPKARRERLIASTPST
;
A
#
# COMPACT_ATOMS: atom_id res chain seq x y z
N MET A 1 -8.95 -4.90 27.27
CA MET A 1 -7.82 -5.11 26.34
C MET A 1 -8.06 -4.22 25.13
N ARG A 2 -7.31 -3.12 24.96
CA ARG A 2 -7.36 -2.37 23.71
C ARG A 2 -6.60 -3.21 22.68
N SER A 3 -7.30 -3.79 21.71
CA SER A 3 -6.65 -4.37 20.54
C SER A 3 -5.72 -3.29 19.98
N SER A 4 -4.41 -3.54 19.96
CA SER A 4 -3.48 -2.57 19.37
C SER A 4 -3.82 -2.49 17.89
N ILE A 5 -4.23 -1.31 17.43
CA ILE A 5 -4.42 -1.04 16.00
C ILE A 5 -3.13 -1.43 15.29
N ASN A 6 -3.23 -2.28 14.26
CA ASN A 6 -2.12 -2.64 13.41
C ASN A 6 -2.32 -2.00 12.02
N PRO A 7 -1.73 -0.82 11.76
CA PRO A 7 -1.92 -0.10 10.50
C PRO A 7 -1.57 -0.91 9.25
N LEU A 8 -0.55 -1.77 9.31
CA LEU A 8 -0.19 -2.62 8.16
C LEU A 8 -1.32 -3.60 7.80
N GLN A 9 -1.96 -4.17 8.81
CA GLN A 9 -3.10 -5.07 8.60
C GLN A 9 -4.26 -4.33 7.94
N ILE A 10 -4.64 -3.17 8.49
CA ILE A 10 -5.73 -2.34 7.96
C ILE A 10 -5.44 -1.95 6.50
N ILE A 11 -4.20 -1.55 6.20
CA ILE A 11 -3.79 -1.17 4.84
C ILE A 11 -3.94 -2.34 3.87
N PHE A 12 -3.39 -3.51 4.21
CA PHE A 12 -3.40 -4.65 3.29
C PHE A 12 -4.79 -5.24 3.11
N GLU A 13 -5.60 -5.32 4.18
CA GLU A 13 -6.98 -5.77 4.09
C GLU A 13 -7.81 -4.83 3.21
N ARG A 14 -7.69 -3.51 3.40
CA ARG A 14 -8.41 -2.54 2.57
C ARG A 14 -7.98 -2.60 1.12
N LEU A 15 -6.68 -2.68 0.86
CA LEU A 15 -6.16 -2.77 -0.51
C LEU A 15 -6.65 -4.04 -1.22
N CYS A 16 -6.72 -5.18 -0.53
CA CYS A 16 -7.34 -6.40 -1.07
C CYS A 16 -8.84 -6.23 -1.36
N ASN A 17 -9.57 -5.53 -0.49
CA ASN A 17 -11.01 -5.31 -0.68
C ASN A 17 -11.34 -4.34 -1.82
N CYS A 18 -10.45 -3.40 -2.13
CA CYS A 18 -10.58 -2.47 -3.26
C CYS A 18 -10.42 -3.19 -4.62
N GLY A 19 -9.68 -4.29 -4.66
CA GLY A 19 -9.37 -5.04 -5.87
C GLY A 19 -8.15 -4.47 -6.62
N LEU A 20 -7.95 -4.92 -7.86
CA LEU A 20 -6.69 -4.72 -8.59
C LEU A 20 -6.53 -3.35 -9.24
N THR A 21 -7.65 -2.71 -9.57
CA THR A 21 -7.70 -1.44 -10.31
C THR A 21 -8.01 -0.25 -9.44
N ASN A 22 -8.32 -0.47 -8.16
CA ASN A 22 -8.73 0.59 -7.25
C ASN A 22 -7.68 0.76 -6.16
N ASP A 23 -7.44 2.02 -5.81
CA ASP A 23 -6.56 2.39 -4.73
C ASP A 23 -7.30 2.34 -3.40
N ALA A 24 -6.56 2.07 -2.32
CA ALA A 24 -7.09 2.16 -0.96
C ALA A 24 -6.85 3.56 -0.42
N PHE A 25 -7.92 4.21 0.04
CA PHE A 25 -7.86 5.56 0.60
C PHE A 25 -8.04 5.56 2.11
N PHE A 26 -7.40 6.50 2.81
CA PHE A 26 -7.41 6.67 4.26
C PHE A 26 -7.58 8.15 4.59
N LEU A 27 -8.63 8.50 5.33
CA LEU A 27 -8.92 9.88 5.73
C LEU A 27 -8.16 10.27 7.01
N LYS A 28 -7.99 11.57 7.23
CA LYS A 28 -7.39 12.12 8.46
C LYS A 28 -8.01 11.54 9.73
N ASP A 29 -9.34 11.52 9.75
CA ASP A 29 -10.12 11.09 10.92
C ASP A 29 -9.89 9.61 11.25
N GLU A 30 -9.46 8.81 10.27
CA GLU A 30 -9.04 7.43 10.51
C GLU A 30 -7.60 7.37 11.02
N VAL A 31 -6.65 7.98 10.29
CA VAL A 31 -5.21 7.81 10.57
C VAL A 31 -4.77 8.50 11.85
N ILE A 32 -5.54 9.48 12.37
CA ILE A 32 -5.28 10.12 13.66
C ILE A 32 -5.33 9.13 14.83
N ASN A 33 -6.05 8.03 14.68
CA ASN A 33 -6.15 6.98 15.69
C ASN A 33 -4.97 5.98 15.62
N TRP A 34 -4.11 6.08 14.62
CA TRP A 34 -2.93 5.24 14.50
C TRP A 34 -1.80 5.79 15.36
N PRO A 35 -0.87 4.95 15.84
CA PRO A 35 0.32 5.45 16.52
C PRO A 35 1.08 6.44 15.61
N PRO A 36 1.33 7.70 16.03
CA PRO A 36 1.86 8.74 15.15
C PRO A 36 3.18 8.34 14.49
N GLN A 37 4.06 7.68 15.24
CA GLN A 37 5.35 7.25 14.73
C GLN A 37 5.21 6.18 13.64
N ILE A 38 4.21 5.29 13.75
CA ILE A 38 3.93 4.29 12.72
C ILE A 38 3.41 4.98 11.45
N PHE A 39 2.50 5.94 11.59
CA PHE A 39 2.00 6.71 10.46
C PHE A 39 3.14 7.41 9.71
N ASP A 40 4.02 8.11 10.43
CA ASP A 40 5.18 8.78 9.85
C ASP A 40 6.14 7.79 9.15
N THR A 41 6.35 6.59 9.71
CA THR A 41 7.09 5.51 9.05
C THR A 41 6.44 5.13 7.72
N LEU A 42 5.12 4.91 7.70
CA LEU A 42 4.42 4.49 6.49
C LEU A 42 4.52 5.52 5.36
N ILE A 43 4.47 6.81 5.71
CA ILE A 43 4.70 7.92 4.77
C ILE A 43 6.16 7.94 4.29
N THR A 44 7.12 7.83 5.21
CA THR A 44 8.56 7.89 4.92
C THR A 44 9.00 6.79 3.95
N TYR A 45 8.48 5.58 4.12
CA TYR A 45 8.77 4.47 3.21
C TYR A 45 8.02 4.58 1.88
N GLY A 46 7.00 5.44 1.80
CA GLY A 46 6.16 5.64 0.62
C GLY A 46 5.07 4.57 0.47
N LEU A 47 4.71 3.90 1.56
CA LEU A 47 3.57 2.97 1.57
C LEU A 47 2.25 3.74 1.55
N LEU A 48 2.18 4.85 2.29
CA LEU A 48 1.12 5.85 2.20
C LEU A 48 1.65 7.08 1.47
N GLN A 49 0.86 7.64 0.57
CA GLN A 49 1.18 8.91 -0.08
C GLN A 49 0.00 9.89 0.03
N PRO A 50 0.24 11.16 0.40
CA PRO A 50 -0.80 12.18 0.36
C PRO A 50 -1.41 12.26 -1.04
N THR A 51 -2.73 12.39 -1.12
CA THR A 51 -3.46 12.52 -2.38
C THR A 51 -4.40 13.72 -2.33
N GLN A 52 -5.26 13.89 -3.34
CA GLN A 52 -6.23 14.96 -3.35
C GLN A 52 -7.18 14.85 -2.16
N PRO A 53 -7.60 15.97 -1.54
CA PRO A 53 -8.53 15.93 -0.43
C PRO A 53 -9.86 15.27 -0.82
N ASP A 54 -10.43 14.50 0.09
CA ASP A 54 -11.77 13.94 -0.10
C ASP A 54 -12.82 15.01 0.19
N ASN A 55 -13.86 15.06 -0.63
CA ASN A 55 -15.01 15.94 -0.43
C ASN A 55 -16.17 15.24 0.27
N MET A 56 -16.04 13.98 0.66
CA MET A 56 -17.00 13.25 1.49
C MET A 56 -16.43 13.01 2.88
N LEU A 57 -17.16 13.38 3.93
CA LEU A 57 -16.75 13.17 5.31
C LEU A 57 -17.91 12.67 6.18
N GLU A 58 -17.57 11.97 7.25
CA GLU A 58 -18.50 11.70 8.35
C GLU A 58 -18.83 13.00 9.09
N CYS A 59 -20.11 13.35 9.11
CA CYS A 59 -20.60 14.55 9.77
C CYS A 59 -20.65 14.36 11.29
N ASP A 60 -20.07 15.30 12.03
CA ASP A 60 -20.02 15.36 13.49
C ASP A 60 -21.04 16.35 14.09
N GLY A 61 -22.02 16.80 13.30
CA GLY A 61 -23.05 17.73 13.74
C GLY A 61 -24.12 17.12 14.64
N CYS A 62 -24.28 15.78 14.60
CA CYS A 62 -25.18 15.02 15.46
C CYS A 62 -24.72 13.55 15.58
N GLU A 63 -25.48 12.76 16.31
CA GLU A 63 -25.24 11.35 16.62
C GLU A 63 -25.39 10.38 15.43
N GLU A 64 -25.91 10.83 14.28
CA GLU A 64 -26.20 9.97 13.13
C GLU A 64 -24.95 9.63 12.29
N SER A 65 -23.85 10.37 12.43
CA SER A 65 -22.59 10.07 11.72
C SER A 65 -22.74 9.88 10.20
N CYS A 66 -23.58 10.70 9.56
CA CYS A 66 -23.85 10.59 8.13
C CYS A 66 -22.60 10.89 7.29
N ILE A 67 -22.33 10.08 6.26
CA ILE A 67 -21.34 10.42 5.22
C ILE A 67 -21.94 11.44 4.27
N MET A 68 -21.38 12.66 4.25
CA MET A 68 -21.95 13.81 3.55
C MET A 68 -20.91 14.59 2.74
N PRO A 69 -21.33 15.23 1.63
CA PRO A 69 -20.44 16.09 0.86
C PRO A 69 -20.09 17.37 1.61
N VAL A 70 -18.86 17.80 1.45
CA VAL A 70 -18.28 19.02 2.02
C VAL A 70 -18.27 20.11 0.97
N THR A 71 -18.93 21.23 1.27
CA THR A 71 -18.88 22.45 0.46
C THR A 71 -17.67 23.28 0.87
N ILE A 72 -16.75 23.50 -0.07
CA ILE A 72 -15.54 24.29 0.13
C ILE A 72 -15.72 25.69 -0.45
N TYR A 73 -15.48 26.70 0.39
CA TYR A 73 -15.33 28.09 -0.03
C TYR A 73 -13.83 28.43 0.00
N PRO A 74 -13.18 28.65 -1.16
CA PRO A 74 -11.75 28.94 -1.21
C PRO A 74 -11.43 30.26 -0.49
N ALA A 75 -10.17 30.42 -0.08
CA ALA A 75 -9.70 31.69 0.47
C ALA A 75 -9.90 32.81 -0.56
N GLN A 76 -10.44 33.94 -0.11
CA GLN A 76 -10.64 35.12 -0.94
C GLN A 76 -10.20 36.36 -0.18
N ASN A 77 -9.37 37.19 -0.83
CA ASN A 77 -8.76 38.38 -0.24
C ASN A 77 -8.05 38.01 1.09
N ASP A 78 -8.49 38.61 2.19
CA ASP A 78 -7.95 38.43 3.55
C ASP A 78 -8.70 37.37 4.39
N LYS A 79 -9.63 36.61 3.79
CA LYS A 79 -10.41 35.59 4.52
C LYS A 79 -9.86 34.18 4.26
N PRO A 80 -9.60 33.39 5.32
CA PRO A 80 -9.18 32.01 5.15
C PRO A 80 -10.30 31.19 4.48
N GLY A 81 -9.90 30.12 3.79
CA GLY A 81 -10.83 29.15 3.23
C GLY A 81 -11.70 28.52 4.33
N ARG A 82 -12.92 28.15 3.98
CA ARG A 82 -13.89 27.55 4.91
C ARG A 82 -14.56 26.35 4.26
N ALA A 83 -14.81 25.32 5.04
CA ALA A 83 -15.52 24.13 4.62
C ALA A 83 -16.73 23.89 5.51
N PHE A 84 -17.82 23.38 4.91
CA PHE A 84 -19.06 23.11 5.62
C PHE A 84 -19.75 21.85 5.09
N ILE A 85 -20.40 21.11 5.98
CA ILE A 85 -21.43 20.12 5.61
C ILE A 85 -22.79 20.80 5.82
N ILE A 86 -23.64 20.76 4.80
CA ILE A 86 -25.01 21.27 4.88
C ILE A 86 -25.93 20.09 5.18
N CYS A 87 -26.44 20.00 6.41
CA CYS A 87 -27.31 18.91 6.83
C CYS A 87 -28.71 19.10 6.22
N ASP A 88 -29.15 18.13 5.43
CA ASP A 88 -30.49 18.07 4.83
C ASP A 88 -31.41 17.06 5.55
N LYS A 89 -30.92 16.41 6.61
CA LYS A 89 -31.64 15.34 7.33
C LYS A 89 -32.41 15.85 8.54
N ARG A 90 -31.95 16.95 9.14
CA ARG A 90 -32.50 17.54 10.36
C ARG A 90 -32.56 19.05 10.25
N ASP A 91 -33.73 19.60 10.55
CA ASP A 91 -34.01 21.04 10.41
C ASP A 91 -33.31 21.90 11.47
N ASP A 92 -32.83 21.29 12.56
CA ASP A 92 -32.18 21.99 13.70
C ASP A 92 -30.65 22.08 13.60
N ILE A 93 -30.02 21.39 12.63
CA ILE A 93 -28.56 21.40 12.45
C ILE A 93 -28.14 22.45 11.40
N GLY A 94 -28.73 22.38 10.21
CA GLY A 94 -28.45 23.29 9.09
C GLY A 94 -27.02 23.20 8.53
N CYS A 95 -26.03 23.78 9.20
CA CYS A 95 -24.66 23.94 8.69
C CYS A 95 -23.61 23.58 9.74
N VAL A 96 -22.77 22.59 9.42
CA VAL A 96 -21.70 22.10 10.29
C VAL A 96 -20.37 22.55 9.72
N LYS A 97 -19.58 23.29 10.51
CA LYS A 97 -18.26 23.76 10.09
C LYS A 97 -17.26 22.60 10.09
N VAL A 98 -16.55 22.44 8.99
CA VAL A 98 -15.50 21.43 8.82
C VAL A 98 -14.12 22.09 8.86
N ASN A 99 -13.20 21.49 9.62
CA ASN A 99 -11.78 21.83 9.53
C ASN A 99 -11.22 21.21 8.24
N LEU A 100 -10.62 22.03 7.37
CA LEU A 100 -10.03 21.59 6.09
C LEU A 100 -9.02 20.44 6.25
N GLN A 101 -8.33 20.34 7.40
CA GLN A 101 -7.40 19.24 7.68
C GLN A 101 -8.09 17.86 7.77
N ARG A 102 -9.39 17.81 8.10
CA ARG A 102 -10.15 16.54 8.13
C ARG A 102 -10.27 15.91 6.74
N MET A 103 -10.20 16.74 5.70
CA MET A 103 -10.29 16.32 4.30
C MET A 103 -8.96 15.76 3.77
N GLU A 104 -7.86 15.86 4.54
CA GLU A 104 -6.59 15.25 4.16
C GLU A 104 -6.78 13.74 3.97
N GLN A 105 -6.28 13.23 2.85
CA GLN A 105 -6.41 11.83 2.47
C GLN A 105 -5.06 11.29 2.00
N TRP A 106 -4.84 10.01 2.27
CA TRP A 106 -3.71 9.24 1.77
C TRP A 106 -4.19 8.07 0.94
N GLN A 107 -3.43 7.74 -0.10
CA GLN A 107 -3.67 6.58 -0.95
C GLN A 107 -2.58 5.52 -0.77
N VAL A 108 -2.99 4.27 -0.96
CA VAL A 108 -2.11 3.09 -1.08
C VAL A 108 -2.48 2.36 -2.37
N THR A 109 -1.49 2.05 -3.19
CA THR A 109 -1.63 1.27 -4.42
C THR A 109 -0.78 0.00 -4.37
N ASN A 110 -1.14 -1.00 -5.17
CA ASN A 110 -0.35 -2.23 -5.29
C ASN A 110 1.09 -1.96 -5.77
N GLU A 111 1.25 -0.98 -6.66
CA GLU A 111 2.55 -0.56 -7.16
C GLU A 111 3.41 0.08 -6.06
N GLN A 112 2.83 0.92 -5.21
CA GLN A 112 3.53 1.50 -4.05
C GLN A 112 4.03 0.40 -3.12
N VAL A 113 3.17 -0.59 -2.78
CA VAL A 113 3.55 -1.76 -1.99
C VAL A 113 4.72 -2.51 -2.64
N ALA A 114 4.63 -2.78 -3.95
CA ALA A 114 5.66 -3.49 -4.69
C ALA A 114 7.01 -2.74 -4.68
N ASN A 115 6.98 -1.42 -4.86
CA ASN A 115 8.17 -0.58 -4.83
C ASN A 115 8.80 -0.48 -3.43
N VAL A 116 7.97 -0.43 -2.37
CA VAL A 116 8.46 -0.53 -0.98
C VAL A 116 9.17 -1.86 -0.76
N LEU A 117 8.61 -2.96 -1.26
CA LEU A 117 9.22 -4.29 -1.16
C LEU A 117 10.56 -4.36 -1.90
N CYS A 118 10.68 -3.76 -3.09
CA CYS A 118 11.96 -3.64 -3.79
C CYS A 118 13.02 -2.95 -2.92
N LYS A 119 12.67 -1.82 -2.28
CA LYS A 119 13.59 -1.09 -1.39
C LYS A 119 13.99 -1.91 -0.17
N LEU A 120 13.02 -2.53 0.52
CA LEU A 120 13.27 -3.33 1.72
C LEU A 120 14.14 -4.56 1.42
N LEU A 121 13.98 -5.16 0.24
CA LEU A 121 14.76 -6.31 -0.22
C LEU A 121 16.06 -5.92 -0.94
N GLU A 122 16.36 -4.62 -1.05
CA GLU A 122 17.55 -4.08 -1.72
C GLU A 122 17.65 -4.53 -3.19
N PHE A 123 16.51 -4.59 -3.88
CA PHE A 123 16.47 -4.80 -5.32
C PHE A 123 16.73 -3.48 -6.05
N ASN A 124 17.71 -3.47 -6.95
CA ASN A 124 18.15 -2.28 -7.70
C ASN A 124 17.19 -1.83 -8.81
N GLN A 125 15.95 -2.32 -8.82
CA GLN A 125 14.96 -2.07 -9.87
C GLN A 125 13.59 -1.78 -9.25
N SER A 126 12.78 -0.98 -9.95
CA SER A 126 11.37 -0.80 -9.61
C SER A 126 10.57 -2.06 -9.94
N ALA A 127 9.42 -2.21 -9.29
CA ALA A 127 8.53 -3.32 -9.58
C ALA A 127 7.97 -3.21 -11.01
N ILE A 128 7.90 -4.34 -11.71
CA ILE A 128 7.34 -4.42 -13.06
C ILE A 128 5.99 -5.14 -12.96
N GLN A 129 4.90 -4.43 -13.28
CA GLN A 129 3.57 -5.02 -13.36
C GLN A 129 3.51 -5.99 -14.56
N LYS A 130 2.98 -7.20 -14.34
CA LYS A 130 2.68 -8.13 -15.42
C LYS A 130 1.30 -7.83 -16.03
N ILE A 131 1.10 -8.32 -17.26
CA ILE A 131 -0.08 -8.06 -18.10
C ILE A 131 -1.41 -8.43 -17.41
N ASP A 132 -1.40 -9.33 -16.42
CA ASP A 132 -2.60 -9.76 -15.70
C ASP A 132 -3.09 -8.81 -14.59
N ASN A 133 -2.38 -7.70 -14.33
CA ASN A 133 -2.63 -6.75 -13.24
C ASN A 133 -2.71 -7.37 -11.83
N ARG A 134 -2.35 -8.64 -11.64
CA ARG A 134 -2.38 -9.35 -10.34
C ARG A 134 -1.00 -9.62 -9.79
N GLU A 135 0.01 -9.56 -10.64
CA GLU A 135 1.37 -9.87 -10.29
C GLU A 135 2.32 -8.71 -10.61
N TRP A 136 3.08 -8.28 -9.61
CA TRP A 136 4.19 -7.34 -9.76
C TRP A 136 5.50 -8.07 -9.52
N ARG A 137 6.32 -8.19 -10.56
CA ARG A 137 7.67 -8.75 -10.42
C ARG A 137 8.56 -7.72 -9.74
N ILE A 138 9.00 -8.02 -8.53
CA ILE A 138 9.83 -7.11 -7.73
C ILE A 138 11.32 -7.38 -7.92
N GLY A 139 11.73 -8.64 -8.05
CA GLY A 139 13.16 -8.95 -8.14
C GLY A 139 13.49 -10.43 -8.10
N THR A 140 14.71 -10.71 -7.66
CA THR A 140 15.22 -12.09 -7.57
C THR A 140 15.98 -12.26 -6.25
N LEU A 141 15.62 -13.26 -5.46
CA LEU A 141 16.35 -13.64 -4.25
C LEU A 141 17.45 -14.63 -4.58
N LEU A 142 18.63 -14.42 -4.01
CA LEU A 142 19.74 -15.37 -4.12
C LEU A 142 19.56 -16.49 -3.08
N GLY A 143 19.13 -17.66 -3.55
CA GLY A 143 19.22 -18.90 -2.77
C GLY A 143 20.61 -19.52 -2.87
N LYS A 144 20.91 -20.48 -2.00
CA LYS A 144 22.20 -21.20 -1.96
C LYS A 144 22.55 -21.88 -3.27
N LYS A 145 21.55 -22.38 -4.00
CA LYS A 145 21.74 -23.15 -5.25
C LYS A 145 21.35 -22.37 -6.51
N ARG A 146 20.46 -21.39 -6.40
CA ARG A 146 19.85 -20.71 -7.55
C ARG A 146 19.28 -19.35 -7.19
N SER A 147 19.16 -18.50 -8.20
CA SER A 147 18.45 -17.23 -8.13
C SER A 147 16.95 -17.48 -8.37
N ILE A 148 16.09 -16.99 -7.47
CA ILE A 148 14.65 -17.28 -7.47
C ILE A 148 13.88 -15.99 -7.71
N PRO A 149 13.06 -15.90 -8.77
CA PRO A 149 12.22 -14.73 -9.01
C PRO A 149 11.20 -14.57 -7.89
N VAL A 150 10.98 -13.31 -7.49
CA VAL A 150 9.98 -12.95 -6.49
C VAL A 150 9.01 -11.97 -7.10
N SER A 151 7.74 -12.22 -6.85
CA SER A 151 6.65 -11.35 -7.25
C SER A 151 5.72 -11.07 -6.08
N LEU A 152 5.16 -9.86 -6.04
CA LEU A 152 3.98 -9.56 -5.24
C LEU A 152 2.75 -10.04 -6.02
N THR A 153 1.86 -10.73 -5.33
CA THR A 153 0.59 -11.23 -5.87
C THR A 153 -0.56 -10.65 -5.07
N HIS A 154 -1.62 -10.26 -5.78
CA HIS A 154 -2.87 -9.76 -5.21
C HIS A 154 -3.99 -10.73 -5.58
N ASP A 155 -4.46 -11.47 -4.58
CA ASP A 155 -5.77 -12.17 -4.62
C ASP A 155 -6.51 -11.80 -3.31
N ASP A 156 -7.06 -12.76 -2.57
CA ASP A 156 -7.71 -12.50 -1.26
C ASP A 156 -6.75 -11.91 -0.21
N THR A 157 -5.45 -12.09 -0.43
CA THR A 157 -4.38 -11.52 0.41
C THR A 157 -3.22 -11.04 -0.45
N LEU A 158 -2.59 -9.94 -0.03
CA LEU A 158 -1.31 -9.49 -0.56
C LEU A 158 -0.20 -10.42 -0.07
N ALA A 159 0.48 -11.07 -0.99
CA ALA A 159 1.49 -12.07 -0.68
C ALA A 159 2.68 -12.02 -1.63
N LEU A 160 3.87 -12.37 -1.13
CA LEU A 160 5.01 -12.69 -1.97
C LEU A 160 4.87 -14.12 -2.49
N SER A 161 5.01 -14.28 -3.81
CA SER A 161 5.07 -15.56 -4.50
C SER A 161 6.48 -15.81 -5.03
N PHE A 162 7.10 -16.91 -4.61
CA PHE A 162 8.44 -17.33 -5.02
C PHE A 162 8.71 -18.77 -4.59
N ALA A 163 9.58 -19.51 -5.29
CA ALA A 163 9.98 -20.86 -4.87
C ALA A 163 8.82 -21.88 -4.68
N GLY A 164 7.64 -21.62 -5.27
CA GLY A 164 6.40 -22.39 -5.07
C GLY A 164 5.66 -22.03 -3.78
N HIS A 165 6.20 -21.10 -3.00
CA HIS A 165 5.61 -20.56 -1.77
C HIS A 165 4.76 -19.34 -2.08
N ARG A 166 3.72 -19.16 -1.27
CA ARG A 166 2.95 -17.93 -1.16
C ARG A 166 2.97 -17.47 0.30
N VAL A 167 3.54 -16.30 0.55
CA VAL A 167 3.79 -15.79 1.90
C VAL A 167 3.04 -14.46 2.09
N PRO A 168 2.00 -14.41 2.93
CA PRO A 168 1.25 -13.18 3.20
C PRO A 168 2.16 -12.06 3.72
N LEU A 169 2.01 -10.84 3.22
CA LEU A 169 2.87 -9.71 3.62
C LEU A 169 2.81 -9.44 5.12
N ILE A 170 1.62 -9.60 5.73
CA ILE A 170 1.43 -9.39 7.17
C ILE A 170 2.26 -10.35 8.05
N SER A 171 2.72 -11.48 7.50
CA SER A 171 3.55 -12.46 8.21
C SER A 171 5.05 -12.15 8.20
N ILE A 172 5.49 -11.28 7.29
CA ILE A 172 6.92 -10.99 7.05
C ILE A 172 7.27 -9.52 7.18
N LEU A 173 6.28 -8.61 7.12
CA LEU A 173 6.47 -7.19 7.36
C LEU A 173 6.11 -6.84 8.80
N SER A 174 6.96 -6.01 9.41
CA SER A 174 6.69 -5.47 10.75
C SER A 174 7.32 -4.10 10.91
N ILE A 175 6.74 -3.27 11.76
CA ILE A 175 7.33 -1.99 12.15
C ILE A 175 7.94 -2.18 13.53
N LYS A 176 9.26 -2.05 13.63
CA LYS A 176 10.03 -2.16 14.87
C LYS A 176 10.85 -0.90 15.04
N ASP A 177 10.77 -0.27 16.21
CA ASP A 177 11.49 0.99 16.48
C ASP A 177 11.24 2.07 15.40
N ASN A 178 10.01 2.14 14.89
CA ASN A 178 9.57 3.06 13.82
C ASN A 178 10.28 2.84 12.46
N ILE A 179 10.83 1.64 12.25
CA ILE A 179 11.46 1.22 11.00
C ILE A 179 10.60 0.10 10.41
N LEU A 180 10.18 0.27 9.16
CA LEU A 180 9.53 -0.80 8.41
C LEU A 180 10.59 -1.83 8.02
N THR A 181 10.38 -3.07 8.45
CA THR A 181 11.32 -4.17 8.26
C THR A 181 10.63 -5.36 7.58
N ILE A 182 11.43 -6.12 6.84
CA ILE A 182 11.02 -7.39 6.24
C ILE A 182 11.90 -8.52 6.79
N ASP A 183 11.30 -9.66 7.14
CA ASP A 183 12.05 -10.83 7.60
C ASP A 183 12.76 -11.53 6.42
N LYS A 184 13.91 -10.96 6.02
CA LYS A 184 14.77 -11.52 4.96
C LYS A 184 15.21 -12.95 5.29
N SER A 185 15.40 -13.27 6.57
CA SER A 185 15.87 -14.60 6.99
C SER A 185 14.82 -15.68 6.71
N ALA A 186 13.55 -15.38 6.99
CA ALA A 186 12.43 -16.26 6.65
C ALA A 186 12.31 -16.46 5.14
N LEU A 187 12.44 -15.39 4.35
CA LEU A 187 12.40 -15.47 2.89
C LEU A 187 13.54 -16.31 2.31
N ILE A 188 14.78 -16.12 2.78
CA ILE A 188 15.95 -16.91 2.35
C ILE A 188 15.78 -18.38 2.74
N ARG A 189 15.23 -18.68 3.91
CA ARG A 189 14.95 -20.05 4.34
C ARG A 189 13.96 -20.75 3.41
N LEU A 190 12.88 -20.07 3.01
CA LEU A 190 11.88 -20.60 2.07
C LEU A 190 12.47 -20.75 0.66
N ALA A 191 13.27 -19.77 0.21
CA ALA A 191 13.95 -19.83 -1.08
C ALA A 191 14.90 -21.05 -1.17
N ASN A 192 15.53 -21.43 -0.07
CA ASN A 192 16.39 -22.62 0.00
C ASN A 192 15.65 -23.95 0.10
N ASN A 193 14.35 -23.93 0.40
CA ASN A 193 13.49 -25.11 0.55
C ASN A 193 12.23 -24.96 -0.33
N PRO A 194 12.38 -24.98 -1.65
CA PRO A 194 11.27 -24.80 -2.59
C PRO A 194 10.24 -25.93 -2.45
N THR A 195 8.96 -25.60 -2.59
CA THR A 195 7.84 -26.58 -2.56
C THR A 195 7.57 -27.22 -3.92
N THR A 196 8.06 -26.60 -4.99
CA THR A 196 7.99 -27.12 -6.36
C THR A 196 9.39 -27.20 -6.97
N ASP A 197 9.61 -28.20 -7.82
CA ASP A 197 10.77 -28.23 -8.71
C ASP A 197 10.59 -27.15 -9.78
N ILE A 198 10.88 -25.91 -9.41
CA ILE A 198 10.94 -24.81 -10.38
C ILE A 198 12.09 -25.13 -11.32
N GLU A 199 11.79 -25.34 -12.59
CA GLU A 199 12.79 -25.41 -13.64
C GLU A 199 13.60 -24.11 -13.62
N SER A 200 14.85 -24.21 -13.17
CA SER A 200 15.77 -23.07 -13.23
C SER A 200 16.12 -22.86 -14.69
N GLU A 201 15.89 -21.65 -15.20
CA GLU A 201 16.48 -21.25 -16.47
C GLU A 201 18.00 -21.44 -16.40
N SER A 202 18.52 -22.29 -17.28
CA SER A 202 19.95 -22.57 -17.30
C SER A 202 20.75 -21.32 -17.67
N PRO A 203 22.01 -21.17 -17.20
CA PRO A 203 22.88 -20.07 -17.61
C PRO A 203 23.01 -19.91 -19.13
N LYS A 204 22.79 -20.98 -19.89
CA LYS A 204 22.80 -20.99 -21.36
C LYS A 204 21.57 -20.28 -21.95
N ALA A 205 20.37 -20.59 -21.47
CA ALA A 205 19.13 -19.95 -21.90
C ALA A 205 19.11 -18.44 -21.59
N ARG A 206 19.68 -18.04 -20.43
CA ARG A 206 19.88 -16.62 -20.09
C ARG A 206 20.84 -15.91 -21.04
N ARG A 207 21.91 -16.59 -21.47
CA ARG A 207 22.91 -16.03 -22.41
C ARG A 207 22.32 -15.84 -23.81
N GLU A 208 21.55 -16.82 -24.28
CA GLU A 208 20.86 -16.77 -25.58
C GLU A 208 19.83 -15.63 -25.63
N ARG A 209 19.12 -15.39 -24.53
CA ARG A 209 18.16 -14.27 -24.45
C ARG A 209 18.86 -12.91 -24.49
N LEU A 210 19.97 -12.74 -23.77
CA LEU A 210 20.77 -11.51 -23.78
C LEU A 210 21.32 -11.18 -25.17
N ILE A 211 21.73 -12.21 -25.92
CA ILE A 211 22.21 -12.08 -27.31
C ILE A 211 21.05 -11.66 -28.24
N ALA A 212 19.86 -12.22 -28.06
CA ALA A 212 18.68 -11.89 -28.85
C ALA A 212 18.10 -10.49 -28.59
N SER A 213 18.39 -9.87 -27.44
CA SER A 213 17.92 -8.53 -27.06
C SER A 213 18.87 -7.38 -27.45
N THR A 214 20.01 -7.66 -28.08
CA THR A 214 20.90 -6.63 -28.65
C THR A 214 20.45 -6.30 -30.08
N PRO A 215 19.98 -5.07 -30.38
CA PRO A 215 19.66 -4.70 -31.75
C PRO A 215 20.94 -4.65 -32.57
N SER A 216 20.92 -5.31 -33.73
CA SER A 216 21.99 -5.29 -34.72
C SER A 216 22.15 -3.86 -35.23
N THR A 217 23.36 -3.30 -35.09
CA THR A 217 23.76 -2.01 -35.67
C THR A 217 23.66 -2.04 -37.19
#